data_AF-A0A1H3NQN1-F1
#
_entry.id   AF-A0A1H3NQN1-F1
#
_cell.length_a   1.000
_cell.length_b   1.000
_cell.length_c   1.000
_cell.angle_alpha   90.00
_cell.angle_beta   90.00
_cell.angle_gamma   90.00
#
_symmetry.space_group_name_H-M   'P 1'
#
loop_
_entity.id
_entity.type
_entity.pdbx_description
1 polymer ?
#
loop_
_entity_poly.entity_id
_entity_poly.type
_entity_poly.pdbx_seq_one_letter_code
_entity_poly.pdbx_strand_id
1 'polypeptide(L)'
;MLGEIYAINYLAIIFILGLTVILILRQVNSSKDARSVYSEKADVLRSEISKLREMNGQLNDRINQLENEVAELKVLSESKNRKVSSNQNSRDEFNNISFSQSMNYRQFIQNNHEVVKLINDGCTNEAISQILNKSICEIEMIRRFIK
;
A
#
# COMPACT_ATOMS: atom_id res chain seq x y z
N MET A 1 -79.03 -31.90 -1.56
CA MET A 1 -78.90 -30.71 -0.69
C MET A 1 -77.83 -30.90 0.40
N LEU A 2 -78.03 -31.66 1.51
CA LEU A 2 -76.96 -31.77 2.53
C LEU A 2 -75.70 -32.51 2.03
N GLY A 3 -75.84 -33.61 1.30
CA GLY A 3 -74.68 -34.40 0.82
C GLY A 3 -73.77 -33.66 -0.16
N GLU A 4 -74.32 -32.75 -0.96
CA GLU A 4 -73.54 -31.93 -1.91
C GLU A 4 -72.72 -30.87 -1.20
N ILE A 5 -73.26 -30.30 -0.11
CA ILE A 5 -72.54 -29.35 0.74
C ILE A 5 -71.35 -30.03 1.42
N TYR A 6 -71.51 -31.28 1.89
CA TYR A 6 -70.40 -32.04 2.46
C TYR A 6 -69.32 -32.38 1.42
N ALA A 7 -69.71 -32.72 0.18
CA ALA A 7 -68.76 -33.00 -0.89
C ALA A 7 -67.93 -31.75 -1.27
N ILE A 8 -68.56 -30.57 -1.35
CA ILE A 8 -67.88 -29.30 -1.61
C ILE A 8 -66.91 -28.95 -0.47
N ASN A 9 -67.32 -29.12 0.78
CA ASN A 9 -66.45 -28.87 1.93
C ASN A 9 -65.25 -29.82 1.96
N TYR A 10 -65.45 -31.10 1.62
CA TYR A 10 -64.35 -32.07 1.52
C TYR A 10 -63.34 -31.70 0.43
N LEU A 11 -63.82 -31.29 -0.74
CA LEU A 11 -62.95 -30.83 -1.83
C LEU A 11 -62.17 -29.58 -1.44
N ALA A 12 -62.80 -28.63 -0.75
CA ALA A 12 -62.13 -27.42 -0.25
C ALA A 12 -61.03 -27.76 0.76
N ILE A 13 -61.28 -28.69 1.69
CA ILE A 13 -60.28 -29.14 2.68
C ILE A 13 -59.08 -29.79 2.00
N ILE A 14 -59.31 -30.68 1.03
CA ILE A 14 -58.24 -31.35 0.27
C ILE A 14 -57.40 -30.32 -0.49
N PHE A 15 -58.04 -29.32 -1.10
CA PHE A 15 -57.35 -28.26 -1.81
C PHE A 15 -56.48 -27.40 -0.89
N ILE A 16 -57.00 -27.02 0.28
CA ILE A 16 -56.25 -26.26 1.29
C ILE A 16 -55.05 -27.07 1.80
N LEU A 17 -55.24 -28.36 2.11
CA LEU A 17 -54.16 -29.25 2.52
C LEU A 17 -53.09 -29.43 1.43
N GLY A 18 -53.50 -29.50 0.16
CA GLY A 18 -52.56 -29.54 -0.96
C GLY A 18 -51.72 -28.26 -1.07
N LEU A 19 -52.36 -27.10 -0.93
CA LEU A 19 -51.66 -25.81 -0.96
C LEU A 19 -50.68 -25.64 0.20
N THR A 20 -51.06 -26.06 1.42
CA THR A 20 -50.15 -25.96 2.57
C THR A 20 -48.90 -26.83 2.38
N VAL A 21 -49.06 -28.05 1.84
CA VAL A 21 -47.92 -28.93 1.52
C VAL A 21 -47.00 -28.30 0.47
N ILE A 22 -47.55 -27.72 -0.60
CA ILE A 22 -46.77 -27.04 -1.64
C ILE A 22 -45.99 -25.85 -1.07
N LEU A 23 -46.60 -25.06 -0.17
CA LEU A 23 -45.94 -23.93 0.48
C LEU A 23 -44.78 -24.39 1.38
N ILE A 24 -44.98 -25.47 2.16
CA ILE A 24 -43.93 -26.05 3.01
C ILE A 24 -42.75 -26.56 2.16
N LEU A 25 -43.02 -27.29 1.07
CA LEU A 25 -41.98 -27.80 0.16
C LEU A 25 -41.17 -26.65 -0.46
N ARG A 26 -41.85 -25.58 -0.89
CA ARG A 26 -41.19 -24.39 -1.46
C ARG A 26 -40.32 -23.68 -0.42
N GLN A 27 -40.78 -23.55 0.81
CA GLN A 27 -40.02 -22.91 1.90
C GLN A 27 -38.76 -23.72 2.27
N VAL A 28 -38.86 -25.05 2.31
CA VAL A 28 -37.72 -25.94 2.60
C VAL A 28 -36.67 -25.88 1.49
N ASN A 29 -37.07 -25.93 0.22
CA ASN A 29 -36.10 -25.82 -0.89
C ASN A 29 -35.45 -24.44 -0.95
N SER A 30 -36.22 -23.35 -0.80
CA SER A 30 -35.66 -22.00 -0.77
C SER A 30 -34.68 -21.78 0.39
N SER A 31 -34.89 -22.44 1.53
CA SER A 31 -33.99 -22.36 2.68
C SER A 31 -32.67 -23.09 2.44
N LYS A 32 -32.66 -24.17 1.65
CA LYS A 32 -31.45 -24.91 1.29
C LYS A 32 -30.55 -24.09 0.37
N ASP A 33 -31.14 -23.44 -0.64
CA ASP A 33 -30.40 -22.59 -1.58
C ASP A 33 -29.85 -21.32 -0.90
N ALA A 34 -30.61 -20.72 0.02
CA ALA A 34 -30.09 -19.60 0.79
C ALA A 34 -28.88 -20.03 1.65
N ARG A 35 -28.99 -21.19 2.32
CA ARG A 35 -27.94 -21.68 3.23
C ARG A 35 -26.64 -22.03 2.49
N SER A 36 -26.71 -22.55 1.26
CA SER A 36 -25.51 -22.81 0.45
C SER A 36 -24.81 -21.52 0.01
N VAL A 37 -25.57 -20.51 -0.43
CA VAL A 37 -25.01 -19.20 -0.83
C VAL A 37 -24.36 -18.47 0.34
N TYR A 38 -24.96 -18.54 1.54
CA TYR A 38 -24.34 -17.98 2.75
C TYR A 38 -23.06 -18.72 3.15
N SER A 39 -23.02 -20.04 2.99
CA SER A 39 -21.81 -20.85 3.26
C SER A 39 -20.67 -20.49 2.33
N GLU A 40 -20.93 -20.40 1.03
CA GLU A 40 -19.92 -20.07 0.02
C GLU A 40 -19.33 -18.67 0.26
N LYS A 41 -20.17 -17.69 0.55
CA LYS A 41 -19.71 -16.33 0.90
C LYS A 41 -18.88 -16.31 2.18
N ALA A 42 -19.24 -17.11 3.18
CA ALA A 42 -18.48 -17.21 4.42
C ALA A 42 -17.09 -17.82 4.18
N ASP A 43 -16.98 -18.82 3.31
CA ASP A 43 -15.70 -19.45 2.97
C ASP A 43 -14.77 -18.51 2.19
N VAL A 44 -15.33 -17.74 1.24
CA VAL A 44 -14.57 -16.69 0.51
C VAL A 44 -14.05 -15.63 1.47
N LEU A 45 -14.91 -15.09 2.34
CA LEU A 45 -14.50 -14.10 3.35
C LEU A 45 -13.41 -14.66 4.29
N ARG A 46 -13.53 -15.93 4.68
CA ARG A 46 -12.54 -16.58 5.55
C ARG A 46 -11.19 -16.74 4.86
N SER A 47 -11.18 -17.04 3.57
CA SER A 47 -9.97 -17.09 2.75
C SER A 47 -9.31 -15.72 2.57
N GLU A 48 -10.11 -14.67 2.36
CA GLU A 48 -9.58 -13.30 2.29
C GLU A 48 -8.98 -12.85 3.62
N ILE A 49 -9.65 -13.13 4.74
CA ILE A 49 -9.14 -12.82 6.07
C ILE A 49 -7.83 -13.57 6.35
N SER A 50 -7.71 -14.84 5.94
CA SER A 50 -6.46 -15.58 6.13
C SER A 50 -5.31 -14.98 5.32
N LYS A 51 -5.56 -14.59 4.06
CA LYS A 51 -4.57 -13.91 3.22
C LYS A 51 -4.15 -12.56 3.80
N LEU A 52 -5.10 -11.75 4.29
CA LEU A 52 -4.78 -10.48 4.94
C LEU A 52 -3.92 -10.66 6.18
N ARG A 53 -4.20 -11.68 7.00
CA ARG A 53 -3.38 -12.00 8.18
C ARG A 53 -1.96 -12.40 7.82
N GLU A 54 -1.81 -13.22 6.78
CA GLU A 54 -0.49 -13.63 6.28
C GLU A 54 0.32 -12.43 5.77
N MET A 55 -0.29 -11.58 4.94
CA MET A 55 0.35 -10.36 4.44
C MET A 55 0.73 -9.40 5.57
N ASN A 56 -0.14 -9.22 6.57
CA ASN A 56 0.18 -8.40 7.75
C ASN A 56 1.35 -8.98 8.55
N GLY A 57 1.44 -10.31 8.69
CA GLY A 57 2.58 -10.95 9.34
C GLY A 57 3.90 -10.64 8.60
N GLN A 58 3.93 -10.86 7.29
CA GLN A 58 5.09 -10.55 6.46
C GLN A 58 5.48 -9.07 6.51
N LEU A 59 4.50 -8.17 6.54
CA LEU A 59 4.74 -6.73 6.64
C LEU A 59 5.35 -6.37 8.00
N ASN A 60 4.84 -6.97 9.08
CA ASN A 60 5.35 -6.75 10.44
C ASN A 60 6.80 -7.26 10.58
N ASP A 61 7.13 -8.39 9.95
CA ASP A 61 8.50 -8.89 9.92
C ASP A 61 9.45 -7.95 9.17
N ARG A 62 9.01 -7.37 8.05
CA ARG A 62 9.78 -6.35 7.31
C ARG A 62 9.97 -5.07 8.12
N ILE A 63 8.95 -4.65 8.88
CA ILE A 63 9.06 -3.49 9.78
C ILE A 63 10.13 -3.78 10.84
N ASN A 64 10.08 -4.93 11.50
CA ASN A 64 11.09 -5.32 12.49
C ASN A 64 12.51 -5.35 11.91
N GLN A 65 12.66 -5.85 10.68
CA GLN A 65 13.96 -5.84 9.99
C GLN A 65 14.46 -4.41 9.75
N LEU A 66 13.61 -3.52 9.24
CA LEU A 66 13.96 -2.12 9.01
C LEU A 66 14.29 -1.39 10.32
N GLU A 67 13.54 -1.65 11.40
CA GLU A 67 13.84 -1.09 12.71
C GLU A 67 15.21 -1.51 13.22
N ASN A 68 15.58 -2.79 13.03
CA ASN A 68 16.92 -3.28 13.37
C ASN A 68 18.01 -2.65 12.50
N GLU A 69 17.82 -2.55 11.19
CA GLU A 69 18.77 -1.90 10.28
C GLU A 69 18.97 -0.42 10.67
N VAL A 70 17.90 0.29 11.01
CA VAL A 70 17.96 1.68 11.48
C VAL A 70 18.71 1.77 12.81
N ALA A 71 18.48 0.84 13.74
CA ALA A 71 19.21 0.79 15.00
C ALA A 71 20.71 0.53 14.78
N GLU A 72 21.06 -0.40 13.91
CA GLU A 72 22.46 -0.69 13.55
C GLU A 72 23.14 0.51 12.87
N LEU A 73 22.45 1.15 11.91
CA LEU A 73 22.92 2.37 11.26
C LEU A 73 23.15 3.50 12.27
N LYS A 74 22.25 3.64 13.25
CA LYS A 74 22.42 4.62 14.34
C LYS A 74 23.68 4.33 15.15
N VAL A 75 23.92 3.08 15.55
CA VAL A 75 25.13 2.69 16.30
C VAL A 75 26.41 2.90 15.46
N LEU A 76 26.38 2.56 14.17
CA LEU A 76 27.47 2.81 13.24
C LEU A 76 27.73 4.33 13.07
N SER A 77 26.68 5.14 13.00
CA SER A 77 26.81 6.59 12.92
C SER A 77 27.39 7.20 14.20
N GLU A 78 26.96 6.73 15.38
CA GLU A 78 27.45 7.22 16.67
C GLU A 78 28.90 6.77 16.94
N SER A 79 29.27 5.55 16.57
CA SER A 79 30.65 5.06 16.65
C SER A 79 31.59 5.77 15.68
N LYS A 80 31.10 6.11 14.47
CA LYS A 80 31.83 6.97 13.52
C LYS A 80 31.99 8.38 14.07
N ASN A 81 30.96 8.96 14.69
CA ASN A 81 31.04 10.27 15.34
C ASN A 81 32.01 10.28 16.54
N ARG A 82 32.08 9.21 17.34
CA ARG A 82 33.09 9.07 18.42
C ARG A 82 34.52 8.97 17.89
N LYS A 83 34.76 8.22 16.81
CA LYS A 83 36.08 8.19 16.14
C LYS A 83 36.46 9.54 15.52
N VAL A 84 35.49 10.32 15.04
CA VAL A 84 35.70 11.69 14.55
C VAL A 84 35.99 12.65 15.71
N SER A 85 35.29 12.53 16.84
CA SER A 85 35.46 13.39 18.02
C SER A 85 36.81 13.20 18.72
N SER A 86 37.36 11.98 18.75
CA SER A 86 38.74 11.76 19.25
C SER A 86 39.82 12.33 18.33
N ASN A 87 39.47 12.71 17.09
CA ASN A 87 40.36 13.34 16.11
C ASN A 87 40.02 14.84 15.92
N GLN A 88 39.17 15.43 16.79
CA GLN A 88 38.66 16.79 16.66
C GLN A 88 39.36 17.84 17.55
N ASN A 89 40.32 17.46 18.40
CA ASN A 89 41.19 18.46 19.06
C ASN A 89 42.09 19.24 18.07
N SER A 90 42.00 18.96 16.77
CA SER A 90 42.74 19.65 15.70
C SER A 90 41.84 20.11 14.52
N ARG A 91 40.51 20.11 14.67
CA ARG A 91 39.58 20.26 13.51
C ARG A 91 38.53 21.36 13.61
N ASP A 92 38.63 22.26 14.57
CA ASP A 92 37.75 23.43 14.67
C ASP A 92 38.01 24.50 13.59
N GLU A 93 39.02 24.35 12.73
CA GLU A 93 39.24 25.23 11.57
C GLU A 93 38.45 24.83 10.30
N PHE A 94 37.79 23.66 10.26
CA PHE A 94 37.18 23.15 9.00
C PHE A 94 35.68 23.42 8.82
N ASN A 95 35.00 24.05 9.79
CA ASN A 95 33.54 24.24 9.77
C ASN A 95 33.05 25.42 8.91
N ASN A 96 33.82 25.86 7.91
CA ASN A 96 33.40 26.95 7.02
C ASN A 96 33.72 26.69 5.54
N ILE A 97 33.79 25.43 5.13
CA ILE A 97 33.93 25.07 3.71
C ILE A 97 32.51 24.94 3.12
N SER A 98 32.12 25.91 2.29
CA SER A 98 30.86 25.87 1.52
C SER A 98 30.74 24.55 0.76
N PHE A 99 29.53 24.00 0.57
CA PHE A 99 29.33 22.75 -0.20
C PHE A 99 30.02 22.80 -1.57
N SER A 100 30.02 23.98 -2.21
CA SER A 100 30.71 24.28 -3.47
C SER A 100 32.23 24.07 -3.43
N GLN A 101 32.85 24.04 -2.25
CA GLN A 101 34.28 23.84 -2.03
C GLN A 101 34.63 22.40 -1.60
N SER A 102 33.63 21.53 -1.40
CA SER A 102 33.86 20.12 -1.05
C SER A 102 34.21 19.27 -2.28
N MET A 103 35.04 18.25 -2.10
CA MET A 103 35.41 17.28 -3.17
C MET A 103 34.17 16.63 -3.81
N ASN A 104 33.07 16.52 -3.07
CA ASN A 104 31.79 15.97 -3.52
C ASN A 104 31.06 16.86 -4.55
N TYR A 105 31.31 18.17 -4.55
CA TYR A 105 30.68 19.09 -5.50
C TYR A 105 31.14 18.85 -6.93
N ARG A 106 32.45 18.59 -7.14
CA ARG A 106 32.97 18.29 -8.48
C ARG A 106 32.35 17.01 -9.06
N GLN A 107 32.22 15.97 -8.24
CA GLN A 107 31.57 14.72 -8.66
C GLN A 107 30.08 14.94 -8.94
N PHE A 108 29.40 15.73 -8.11
CA PHE A 108 28.00 16.08 -8.28
C PHE A 108 27.75 16.84 -9.60
N ILE A 109 28.58 17.84 -9.91
CA ILE A 109 28.51 18.60 -11.16
C ILE A 109 28.82 17.71 -12.37
N GLN A 110 29.79 16.81 -12.27
CA GLN A 110 30.09 15.87 -13.36
C GLN A 110 28.93 14.91 -13.64
N ASN A 111 28.35 14.32 -12.60
CA ASN A 111 27.23 13.39 -12.75
C ASN A 111 25.97 14.07 -13.32
N ASN A 112 25.80 15.37 -13.08
CA ASN A 112 24.63 16.15 -13.51
C ASN A 112 24.97 17.20 -14.58
N HIS A 113 26.08 17.04 -15.31
CA HIS A 113 26.62 18.08 -16.17
C HIS A 113 25.65 18.55 -17.27
N GLU A 114 24.82 17.65 -17.80
CA GLU A 114 23.81 17.98 -18.81
C GLU A 114 22.72 18.91 -18.25
N VAL A 115 22.25 18.62 -17.03
CA VAL A 115 21.28 19.45 -16.30
C VAL A 115 21.90 20.79 -15.94
N VAL A 116 23.14 20.78 -15.42
CA VAL A 116 23.89 22.00 -15.05
C VAL A 116 24.08 22.91 -16.27
N LYS A 117 24.44 22.35 -17.42
CA LYS A 117 24.63 23.10 -18.66
C LYS A 117 23.34 23.82 -19.07
N LEU A 118 22.21 23.09 -19.13
CA LEU A 118 20.94 23.68 -19.50
C LEU A 118 20.41 24.71 -18.49
N ILE A 119 20.74 24.54 -17.20
CA ILE A 119 20.47 25.56 -16.17
C ILE A 119 21.27 26.83 -16.45
N ASN A 120 22.57 26.69 -16.77
CA ASN A 120 23.45 27.81 -17.10
C ASN A 120 23.06 28.51 -18.41
N ASP A 121 22.50 27.76 -19.36
CA ASP A 121 21.95 28.28 -20.63
C ASP A 121 20.58 29.00 -20.43
N GLY A 122 20.06 29.05 -19.20
CA GLY A 122 18.84 29.79 -18.85
C GLY A 122 17.53 29.04 -19.12
N CYS A 123 17.57 27.74 -19.38
CA CYS A 123 16.36 26.93 -19.62
C CYS A 123 15.52 26.78 -18.34
N THR A 124 14.19 26.67 -18.50
CA THR A 124 13.28 26.39 -17.39
C THR A 124 13.34 24.92 -16.98
N ASN A 125 12.87 24.58 -15.78
CA ASN A 125 12.89 23.20 -15.29
C ASN A 125 12.05 22.25 -16.17
N GLU A 126 10.96 22.76 -16.73
CA GLU A 126 10.05 22.03 -17.62
C GLU A 126 10.73 21.71 -18.95
N ALA A 127 11.43 22.68 -19.54
CA ALA A 127 12.18 22.47 -20.77
C ALA A 127 13.30 21.43 -20.58
N ILE A 128 14.04 21.52 -19.47
CA ILE A 128 15.10 20.56 -19.13
C ILE A 128 14.52 19.15 -18.92
N SER A 129 13.37 19.05 -18.25
CA SER A 129 12.67 17.79 -18.01
C SER A 129 12.29 17.09 -19.31
N GLN A 130 11.80 17.86 -20.28
CA GLN A 130 11.44 17.34 -21.60
C GLN A 130 12.65 16.94 -22.43
N ILE A 131 13.76 17.72 -22.38
CA ILE A 131 14.97 17.44 -23.16
C ILE A 131 15.71 16.21 -22.63
N LEU A 132 15.86 16.09 -21.31
CA LEU A 132 16.66 15.05 -20.67
C LEU A 132 15.84 13.86 -20.16
N ASN A 133 14.51 13.89 -20.36
CA ASN A 133 13.58 12.89 -19.84
C ASN A 133 13.77 12.60 -18.34
N LYS A 134 14.01 13.68 -17.56
CA LYS A 134 14.21 13.65 -16.12
C LYS A 134 13.01 14.25 -15.40
N SER A 135 12.79 13.86 -14.15
CA SER A 135 11.73 14.45 -13.33
C SER A 135 11.99 15.93 -13.08
N ILE A 136 10.95 16.76 -13.13
CA ILE A 136 11.03 18.18 -12.76
C ILE A 136 11.58 18.34 -11.34
N CYS A 137 11.21 17.45 -10.42
CA CYS A 137 11.69 17.45 -9.03
C CYS A 137 13.21 17.18 -8.95
N GLU A 138 13.73 16.28 -9.79
CA GLU A 138 15.17 15.98 -9.86
C GLU A 138 15.95 17.22 -10.34
N ILE A 139 15.44 17.91 -11.36
CA ILE A 139 16.05 19.13 -11.90
C ILE A 139 16.00 20.27 -10.89
N GLU A 140 14.88 20.43 -10.19
CA GLU A 140 14.73 21.45 -9.14
C GLU A 140 15.73 21.22 -8.00
N MET A 141 15.88 19.97 -7.57
CA MET A 141 16.88 19.59 -6.57
C MET A 141 18.28 20.01 -7.03
N ILE A 142 18.67 19.65 -8.25
CA ILE A 142 19.98 19.99 -8.81
C ILE A 142 20.19 21.50 -8.88
N ARG A 143 19.18 22.26 -9.33
CA ARG A 143 19.24 23.73 -9.43
C ARG A 143 19.49 24.39 -8.08
N ARG A 144 18.92 23.87 -6.99
CA ARG A 144 19.14 24.40 -5.63
C ARG A 144 20.60 24.24 -5.18
N PHE A 145 21.31 23.22 -5.65
CA PHE A 145 22.69 22.94 -5.25
C PHE A 145 23.77 23.64 -6.08
N ILE A 146 23.42 24.21 -7.24
CA ILE A 146 24.38 24.90 -8.12
C ILE A 146 24.57 26.39 -7.72
N LYS A 147 23.74 26.91 -6.82
CA LYS A 147 23.74 28.32 -6.42
C LYS A 147 24.91 28.71 -5.52
#